data_AF-A0A2D9PIR7-F1
#
_entry.id   AF-A0A2D9PIR7-F1
#
_cell.length_a   1.000
_cell.length_b   1.000
_cell.length_c   1.000
_cell.angle_alpha   90.00
_cell.angle_beta   90.00
_cell.angle_gamma   90.00
#
_symmetry.space_group_name_H-M   'P 1'
#
loop_
_entity.id
_entity.type
_entity.pdbx_description
1 polymer ?
#
loop_
_entity_poly.entity_id
_entity_poly.type
_entity_poly.pdbx_seq_one_letter_code
_entity_poly.pdbx_strand_id
1 'polypeptide(L)'
;MGHDATMQMGGQSGGGSIHGFIVTADEYSTQYKERLENGIINPSYPIYTYSPGSKQVDGVTSATSRYFAQKGLLYTYREGKRVDPTHLHVKDWLDSIRDGSQPRCNMDVAFHEAVACAMATESYLKGRRIEWDPKKRKLV
;
A
#
# COMPACT_ATOMS: atom_id res chain seq x y z
N MET A 1 -23.74 15.31 -21.03
CA MET A 1 -22.43 15.38 -20.32
C MET A 1 -22.33 14.11 -19.48
N GLY A 2 -21.18 13.44 -19.47
CA GLY A 2 -21.03 12.15 -18.79
C GLY A 2 -21.24 12.31 -17.28
N HIS A 3 -22.28 11.66 -16.75
CA HIS A 3 -22.58 11.62 -15.31
C HIS A 3 -22.43 10.20 -14.75
N ASP A 4 -21.98 9.26 -15.57
CA ASP A 4 -21.94 7.84 -15.21
C ASP A 4 -20.70 7.45 -14.40
N ALA A 5 -19.64 8.25 -14.50
CA ALA A 5 -18.41 8.04 -13.75
C ALA A 5 -17.63 9.35 -13.57
N THR A 6 -16.89 9.42 -12.47
CA THR A 6 -15.90 10.46 -12.22
C THR A 6 -14.50 9.90 -12.40
N MET A 7 -13.65 10.63 -13.13
CA MET A 7 -12.23 10.33 -13.24
C MET A 7 -11.43 11.28 -12.35
N GLN A 8 -10.63 10.71 -11.46
CA GLN A 8 -9.65 11.45 -10.67
C GLN A 8 -8.24 11.19 -11.21
N MET A 9 -7.59 12.25 -11.67
CA MET A 9 -6.17 12.23 -12.02
C MET A 9 -5.33 12.43 -10.74
N GLY A 10 -4.25 11.66 -10.57
CA GLY A 10 -3.25 11.92 -9.52
C GLY A 10 -3.47 11.26 -8.15
N GLY A 11 -4.18 10.13 -8.08
CA GLY A 11 -4.55 9.48 -6.80
C GLY A 11 -3.55 8.49 -6.18
N GLN A 12 -2.46 8.13 -6.86
CA GLN A 12 -1.40 7.25 -6.32
C GLN A 12 -0.06 7.97 -6.41
N SER A 13 0.33 8.61 -5.30
CA SER A 13 1.57 9.36 -5.18
C SER A 13 2.78 8.42 -5.17
N GLY A 14 3.57 8.45 -6.24
CA GLY A 14 5.02 8.34 -6.17
C GLY A 14 5.57 9.69 -6.63
N GLY A 15 6.61 10.23 -5.99
CA GLY A 15 7.12 11.60 -6.23
C GLY A 15 7.79 11.83 -7.59
N GLY A 16 7.17 11.41 -8.70
CA GLY A 16 7.63 11.61 -10.07
C GLY A 16 6.50 12.09 -11.00
N SER A 17 6.86 12.51 -12.20
CA SER A 17 5.99 13.17 -13.20
C SER A 17 4.96 12.26 -13.89
N ILE A 18 4.73 11.05 -13.39
CA ILE A 18 3.85 10.05 -14.01
C ILE A 18 2.70 9.77 -13.05
N HIS A 19 1.52 10.30 -13.37
CA HIS A 19 0.33 10.19 -12.52
C HIS A 19 -0.63 9.14 -13.07
N GLY A 20 -1.01 8.20 -12.21
CA GLY A 20 -2.12 7.30 -12.49
C GLY A 20 -3.47 8.01 -12.46
N PHE A 21 -4.50 7.29 -12.88
CA PHE A 21 -5.88 7.77 -12.77
C PHE A 21 -6.80 6.68 -12.26
N ILE A 22 -7.87 7.13 -11.63
CA ILE A 22 -8.89 6.28 -11.03
C ILE A 22 -10.22 6.69 -11.64
N VAL A 23 -11.04 5.71 -12.02
CA VAL A 23 -12.41 5.93 -12.47
C VAL A 23 -13.35 5.26 -11.47
N THR A 24 -14.30 6.04 -10.95
CA THR A 24 -15.32 5.58 -10.01
C THR A 24 -16.68 5.78 -10.65
N ALA A 25 -17.54 4.76 -10.58
CA ALA A 25 -18.91 4.88 -11.06
C ALA A 25 -19.70 5.85 -10.18
N ASP A 26 -20.52 6.69 -10.80
CA ASP A 26 -21.46 7.56 -10.08
C ASP A 26 -22.64 6.72 -9.60
N GLU A 27 -23.11 6.99 -8.37
CA GLU A 27 -24.27 6.32 -7.77
C GLU A 27 -25.55 6.55 -8.58
N TYR A 28 -25.65 7.68 -9.28
CA TYR A 28 -26.79 8.06 -10.11
C TYR A 28 -26.55 7.79 -11.60
N SER A 29 -25.60 6.91 -11.95
CA SER A 29 -25.33 6.51 -13.32
C SER A 29 -26.56 5.86 -13.98
N THR A 30 -26.89 6.30 -15.20
CA THR A 30 -27.94 5.68 -16.02
C THR A 30 -27.38 4.47 -16.75
N GLN A 31 -26.10 4.51 -17.15
CA GLN A 31 -25.41 3.41 -17.83
C GLN A 31 -25.15 2.20 -16.93
N TYR A 32 -24.81 2.43 -15.65
CA TYR A 32 -24.44 1.38 -14.70
C TYR A 32 -25.56 0.97 -13.75
N LYS A 33 -26.77 1.53 -13.89
CA LYS A 33 -27.91 1.34 -12.98
C LYS A 33 -28.14 -0.12 -12.59
N GLU A 34 -28.31 -1.00 -13.58
CA GLU A 34 -28.55 -2.43 -13.33
C GLU A 34 -27.38 -3.11 -12.60
N ARG A 35 -26.14 -2.70 -12.91
CA ARG A 35 -24.94 -3.26 -12.26
C ARG A 35 -24.76 -2.74 -10.84
N LEU A 36 -25.20 -1.53 -10.54
CA LEU A 36 -25.22 -0.95 -9.19
C LEU A 36 -26.30 -1.64 -8.34
N GLU A 37 -27.52 -1.78 -8.88
CA GLU A 37 -28.65 -2.44 -8.19
C GLU A 37 -28.34 -3.91 -7.88
N ASN A 38 -27.69 -4.62 -8.80
CA ASN A 38 -27.27 -6.01 -8.61
C ASN A 38 -25.97 -6.16 -7.78
N GLY A 39 -25.37 -5.07 -7.30
CA GLY A 39 -24.15 -5.07 -6.49
C GLY A 39 -22.88 -5.51 -7.23
N ILE A 40 -22.93 -5.61 -8.57
CA ILE A 40 -21.78 -5.93 -9.42
C ILE A 40 -20.78 -4.78 -9.43
N ILE A 41 -21.29 -3.54 -9.42
CA ILE A 41 -20.50 -2.32 -9.22
C ILE A 41 -20.83 -1.78 -7.85
N ASN A 42 -19.80 -1.54 -7.04
CA ASN A 42 -19.95 -0.83 -5.78
C ASN A 42 -19.32 0.57 -5.94
N PRO A 43 -20.10 1.66 -5.84
CA PRO A 43 -19.64 3.02 -6.09
C PRO A 43 -18.62 3.52 -5.05
N SER A 44 -18.51 2.85 -3.89
CA SER A 44 -17.43 3.11 -2.92
C SER A 44 -16.06 2.67 -3.43
N TYR A 45 -16.00 1.86 -4.48
CA TYR A 45 -14.77 1.34 -5.06
C TYR A 45 -14.62 1.79 -6.53
N PRO A 46 -13.39 2.11 -6.99
CA PRO A 46 -13.13 2.37 -8.38
C PRO A 46 -13.51 1.20 -9.27
N ILE A 47 -14.14 1.49 -10.40
CA ILE A 47 -14.37 0.51 -11.47
C ILE A 47 -13.12 0.29 -12.33
N TYR A 48 -12.17 1.22 -12.27
CA TYR A 48 -10.91 1.11 -12.99
C TYR A 48 -9.81 1.90 -12.29
N THR A 49 -8.63 1.29 -12.16
CA THR A 49 -7.42 1.96 -11.66
C THR A 49 -6.29 1.75 -12.65
N TYR A 50 -5.71 2.85 -13.14
CA TYR A 50 -4.48 2.80 -13.90
C TYR A 50 -3.32 3.28 -13.04
N SER A 51 -2.34 2.40 -12.87
CA SER A 51 -1.07 2.68 -12.20
C SER A 51 0.05 2.66 -13.26
N PRO A 52 0.72 3.78 -13.53
CA PRO A 52 1.73 3.84 -14.58
C PRO A 52 2.86 2.83 -14.35
N GLY A 53 3.18 1.98 -15.32
CA GLY A 53 4.19 0.93 -15.16
C GLY A 53 3.65 -0.42 -14.65
N SER A 54 2.33 -0.58 -14.48
CA SER A 54 1.73 -1.91 -14.44
C SER A 54 1.70 -2.50 -15.86
N LYS A 55 2.15 -3.76 -16.02
CA LYS A 55 1.99 -4.53 -17.28
C LYS A 55 0.59 -5.15 -17.41
N GLN A 56 -0.22 -5.05 -16.37
CA GLN A 56 -1.55 -5.63 -16.27
C GLN A 56 -2.57 -4.53 -15.97
N VAL A 57 -3.73 -4.64 -16.60
CA VAL A 57 -4.95 -3.89 -16.26
C VAL A 57 -5.51 -4.51 -14.99
N ASP A 58 -5.48 -3.77 -13.88
CA ASP A 58 -5.94 -4.29 -12.59
C ASP A 58 -7.47 -4.13 -12.49
N GLY A 59 -8.19 -5.04 -13.14
CA GLY A 59 -9.66 -5.09 -13.11
C GLY A 59 -10.23 -5.67 -11.82
N VAL A 60 -9.39 -6.16 -10.90
CA VAL A 60 -9.78 -6.74 -9.62
C VAL A 60 -8.70 -6.43 -8.58
N THR A 61 -8.46 -5.15 -8.29
CA THR A 61 -7.62 -4.80 -7.15
C THR A 61 -8.35 -5.25 -5.89
N SER A 62 -8.00 -6.41 -5.33
CA SER A 62 -8.51 -6.81 -4.01
C SER A 62 -8.24 -5.68 -3.01
N ALA A 63 -9.12 -5.49 -2.02
CA ALA A 63 -8.92 -4.46 -0.99
C ALA A 63 -7.51 -4.52 -0.37
N THR A 64 -6.99 -5.74 -0.24
CA THR A 64 -5.61 -6.06 0.15
C THR A 64 -4.60 -5.49 -0.84
N SER A 65 -4.68 -5.81 -2.13
CA SER A 65 -3.76 -5.30 -3.15
C SER A 65 -3.69 -3.76 -3.15
N ARG A 66 -4.84 -3.09 -2.98
CA ARG A 66 -4.91 -1.62 -2.89
C ARG A 66 -4.24 -1.10 -1.63
N TYR A 67 -4.54 -1.70 -0.48
CA TYR A 67 -3.96 -1.35 0.81
C TYR A 67 -2.44 -1.47 0.79
N PHE A 68 -1.93 -2.61 0.32
CA PHE A 68 -0.49 -2.86 0.24
C PHE A 68 0.19 -1.97 -0.82
N ALA A 69 -0.43 -1.73 -1.98
CA ALA A 69 0.10 -0.79 -2.99
C ALA A 69 0.18 0.64 -2.46
N GLN A 70 -0.87 1.13 -1.78
CA GLN A 70 -0.90 2.48 -1.19
C GLN A 70 0.19 2.69 -0.14
N LYS A 71 0.57 1.62 0.58
CA LYS A 71 1.64 1.64 1.58
C LYS A 71 3.04 1.38 0.98
N GLY A 72 3.15 1.24 -0.35
CA GLY A 72 4.42 0.96 -1.02
C GLY A 72 4.95 -0.46 -0.80
N LEU A 73 4.12 -1.38 -0.31
CA LEU A 73 4.50 -2.73 0.09
C LEU A 73 4.51 -3.74 -1.07
N LEU A 74 3.91 -3.40 -2.23
CA LEU A 74 3.94 -4.25 -3.42
C LEU A 74 5.01 -3.83 -4.43
N TYR A 75 5.22 -2.53 -4.57
CA TYR A 75 6.17 -1.94 -5.51
C TYR A 75 6.47 -0.50 -5.12
N THR A 76 7.62 -0.02 -5.56
CA THR A 76 7.98 1.41 -5.48
C THR A 76 8.41 1.92 -6.85
N TYR A 77 8.58 3.23 -6.98
CA TYR A 77 9.11 3.84 -8.19
C TYR A 77 10.48 4.46 -7.92
N ARG A 78 11.45 4.14 -8.78
CA ARG A 78 12.72 4.85 -8.87
C ARG A 78 12.90 5.32 -10.30
N GLU A 79 13.13 6.63 -10.48
CA GLU A 79 13.34 7.23 -11.80
C GLU A 79 12.20 6.90 -12.79
N GLY A 80 10.96 6.89 -12.29
CA GLY A 80 9.77 6.57 -13.08
C GLY A 80 9.59 5.09 -13.44
N LYS A 81 10.51 4.20 -13.02
CA LYS A 81 10.41 2.76 -13.23
C LYS A 81 9.91 2.06 -11.97
N ARG A 82 8.98 1.13 -12.17
CA ARG A 82 8.50 0.24 -11.10
C ARG A 82 9.62 -0.71 -10.68
N VAL A 83 9.88 -0.78 -9.39
CA VAL A 83 10.88 -1.66 -8.77
C VAL A 83 10.25 -2.42 -7.62
N ASP A 84 10.63 -3.70 -7.49
CA ASP A 84 10.30 -4.53 -6.34
C ASP A 84 11.18 -4.13 -5.13
N PRO A 85 10.56 -3.73 -3.99
CA PRO A 85 11.28 -3.34 -2.78
C PRO A 85 12.22 -4.44 -2.25
N THR A 86 11.93 -5.71 -2.50
CA THR A 86 12.78 -6.85 -2.09
C THR A 86 14.17 -6.74 -2.71
N HIS A 87 14.23 -6.39 -4.00
CA HIS A 87 15.50 -6.19 -4.71
C HIS A 87 16.25 -4.96 -4.17
N LEU A 88 15.53 -3.91 -3.77
CA LEU A 88 16.13 -2.73 -3.15
C LEU A 88 16.70 -3.04 -1.77
N HIS A 89 16.03 -3.87 -0.99
CA HIS A 89 16.48 -4.32 0.34
C HIS A 89 17.76 -5.15 0.23
N VAL A 90 17.80 -6.14 -0.68
CA VAL A 90 19.00 -6.94 -0.93
C VAL A 90 20.16 -6.09 -1.44
N LYS A 91 19.88 -5.13 -2.34
CA LYS A 91 20.89 -4.19 -2.83
C LYS A 91 21.50 -3.38 -1.67
N ASP A 92 20.68 -2.82 -0.80
CA ASP A 92 21.13 -2.04 0.35
C ASP A 92 22.05 -2.85 1.27
N TRP A 93 21.68 -4.11 1.54
CA TRP A 93 22.50 -5.02 2.33
C TRP A 93 23.85 -5.33 1.67
N LEU A 94 23.86 -5.65 0.38
CA LEU A 94 25.10 -5.93 -0.37
C LEU A 94 26.01 -4.70 -0.47
N ASP A 95 25.45 -3.51 -0.65
CA ASP A 95 26.23 -2.27 -0.70
C ASP A 95 26.85 -1.98 0.67
N SER A 96 26.08 -2.15 1.75
CA SER A 96 26.56 -2.01 3.14
C SER A 96 27.76 -2.93 3.45
N ILE A 97 27.75 -4.16 2.91
CA ILE A 97 28.89 -5.08 3.05
C ILE A 97 30.13 -4.55 2.29
N ARG A 98 29.93 -3.93 1.13
CA ARG A 98 31.02 -3.47 0.26
C ARG A 98 31.68 -2.19 0.76
N ASP A 99 30.89 -1.24 1.26
CA ASP A 99 31.37 0.06 1.71
C ASP A 99 31.53 0.17 3.23
N GLY A 100 31.10 -0.85 3.98
CA GLY A 100 31.16 -0.87 5.44
C GLY A 100 30.13 0.04 6.11
N SER A 101 29.12 0.51 5.38
CA SER A 101 28.03 1.32 5.92
C SER A 101 27.00 0.48 6.69
N GLN A 102 26.14 1.16 7.46
CA GLN A 102 25.07 0.52 8.21
C GLN A 102 23.87 0.25 7.29
N PRO A 103 23.38 -1.01 7.17
CA PRO A 103 22.14 -1.29 6.45
C PRO A 103 20.97 -0.47 6.97
N ARG A 104 20.07 -0.07 6.07
CA ARG A 104 18.86 0.69 6.43
C ARG A 104 17.96 -0.08 7.39
N CYS A 105 17.87 -1.40 7.22
CA CYS A 105 17.20 -2.30 8.17
C CYS A 105 18.24 -2.87 9.14
N ASN A 106 18.66 -2.04 10.10
CA ASN A 106 19.62 -2.44 11.12
C ASN A 106 18.95 -3.15 12.31
N MET A 107 19.76 -3.53 13.30
CA MET A 107 19.28 -4.24 14.49
C MET A 107 18.25 -3.46 15.30
N ASP A 108 18.34 -2.13 15.36
CA ASP A 108 17.38 -1.30 16.09
C ASP A 108 16.01 -1.31 15.40
N VAL A 109 16.00 -1.22 14.07
CA VAL A 109 14.76 -1.35 13.28
C VAL A 109 14.13 -2.72 13.48
N ALA A 110 14.93 -3.80 13.41
CA ALA A 110 14.45 -5.16 13.65
C ALA A 110 13.90 -5.33 15.07
N PHE A 111 14.52 -4.69 16.07
CA PHE A 111 14.04 -4.71 17.45
C PHE A 111 12.68 -4.00 17.58
N HIS A 112 12.54 -2.81 16.99
CA HIS A 112 11.26 -2.09 17.01
C HIS A 112 10.13 -2.89 16.34
N GLU A 113 10.42 -3.53 15.21
CA GLU A 113 9.47 -4.39 14.49
C GLU A 113 9.04 -5.59 15.35
N ALA A 114 10.01 -6.32 15.91
CA ALA A 114 9.73 -7.49 16.75
C ALA A 114 8.91 -7.13 17.99
N VAL A 115 9.24 -6.01 18.66
CA VAL A 115 8.49 -5.51 19.81
C VAL A 115 7.06 -5.14 19.40
N ALA A 116 6.87 -4.44 18.28
CA ALA A 116 5.53 -4.08 17.80
C ALA A 116 4.66 -5.33 17.51
N CYS A 117 5.24 -6.35 16.87
CA CYS A 117 4.56 -7.62 16.61
C CYS A 117 4.18 -8.35 17.92
N ALA A 118 5.08 -8.35 18.90
CA ALA A 118 4.81 -8.94 20.22
C ALA A 118 3.73 -8.16 20.98
N MET A 119 3.75 -6.82 20.94
CA MET A 119 2.71 -5.96 21.52
C MET A 119 1.34 -6.23 20.91
N ALA A 120 1.26 -6.36 19.58
CA ALA A 120 0.00 -6.67 18.89
C ALA A 120 -0.56 -8.04 19.30
N THR A 121 0.32 -9.05 19.38
CA THR A 121 -0.06 -10.40 19.82
C THR A 121 -0.58 -10.40 21.25
N GLU A 122 0.16 -9.79 22.18
CA GLU A 122 -0.24 -9.69 23.58
C GLU A 122 -1.52 -8.87 23.77
N SER A 123 -1.70 -7.81 22.98
CA SER A 123 -2.91 -6.98 23.02
C SER A 123 -4.14 -7.78 22.61
N TYR A 124 -4.01 -8.57 21.56
CA TYR A 124 -5.08 -9.45 21.09
C TYR A 124 -5.45 -10.50 22.16
N LEU A 125 -4.46 -11.18 22.73
CA LEU A 125 -4.69 -12.23 23.72
C LEU A 125 -5.28 -11.72 25.04
N LYS A 126 -4.89 -10.50 25.47
CA LYS A 126 -5.35 -9.93 26.75
C LYS A 126 -6.59 -9.03 26.61
N GLY A 127 -7.04 -8.74 25.39
CA GLY A 127 -8.17 -7.85 25.14
C GLY A 127 -7.96 -6.42 25.66
N ARG A 128 -6.71 -5.96 25.76
CA ARG A 128 -6.37 -4.61 26.24
C ARG A 128 -5.22 -4.01 25.45
N ARG A 129 -5.06 -2.70 25.56
CA ARG A 129 -3.88 -2.00 25.05
C ARG A 129 -2.62 -2.47 25.78
N ILE A 130 -1.56 -2.72 25.00
CA ILE A 130 -0.20 -3.00 25.48
C ILE A 130 0.69 -1.84 25.09
N GLU A 131 1.60 -1.44 25.97
CA GLU A 131 2.61 -0.42 25.70
C GLU A 131 4.03 -0.98 25.92
N TRP A 132 5.03 -0.30 25.38
CA TRP A 132 6.44 -0.64 25.60
C TRP A 132 7.03 0.27 26.68
N ASP A 133 7.61 -0.30 27.74
CA ASP A 133 8.42 0.43 28.71
C ASP A 133 9.88 0.43 28.23
N PRO A 134 10.42 1.56 27.71
CA PRO A 134 11.78 1.60 27.17
C PRO A 134 12.85 1.51 28.25
N LYS A 135 12.55 1.89 29.50
CA LYS A 135 13.51 1.83 30.61
C LYS A 135 13.67 0.40 31.12
N LYS A 136 12.55 -0.30 31.29
CA LYS A 136 12.53 -1.69 31.78
C LYS A 136 12.66 -2.73 30.65
N ARG A 137 12.63 -2.28 29.39
CA ARG A 137 12.63 -3.11 28.18
C ARG A 137 11.61 -4.25 28.23
N LYS A 138 10.34 -3.90 28.47
CA LYS A 138 9.25 -4.88 28.59
C LYS A 138 7.90 -4.36 28.08
N LEU A 139 7.03 -5.28 27.71
CA LEU A 139 5.64 -5.01 27.41
C LEU A 139 4.86 -4.78 28.71
N VAL A 140 4.01 -3.75 28.76
CA VAL A 140 3.17 -3.39 29.92
C VAL A 140 1.70 -3.27 29.55
#